data_AF-A0A7X0RMK0-F1
#
_entry.id   AF-A0A7X0RMK0-F1
#
_cell.length_a   1.000
_cell.length_b   1.000
_cell.length_c   1.000
_cell.angle_alpha   90.00
_cell.angle_beta   90.00
_cell.angle_gamma   90.00
#
_symmetry.space_group_name_H-M   'P 1'
#
loop_
_entity.id
_entity.type
_entity.pdbx_description
1 polymer ?
#
loop_
_entity_poly.entity_id
_entity_poly.type
_entity_poly.pdbx_seq_one_letter_code
_entity_poly.pdbx_strand_id
1 'polypeptide(L)' 'MNMIVQVYVRLIREGRRTLDSVPEPVRPEVEAALNEGAEQQ' A
#
# COMPACT_ATOMS: atom_id res chain seq x y z
N MET A 1 8.95 8.98 -2.17
CA MET A 1 8.11 7.77 -2.00
C MET A 1 8.99 6.65 -1.46
N ASN A 2 8.68 6.11 -0.29
CA ASN A 2 9.45 5.03 0.33
C ASN A 2 9.31 3.74 -0.51
N MET A 3 10.42 3.09 -0.87
CA MET A 3 10.42 1.92 -1.77
C MET A 3 9.62 0.74 -1.18
N ILE A 4 9.62 0.62 0.15
CA ILE A 4 8.84 -0.37 0.90
C ILE A 4 7.33 -0.17 0.71
N VAL A 5 6.85 1.07 0.72
CA VAL A 5 5.42 1.39 0.56
C VAL A 5 4.94 0.92 -0.82
N GLN A 6 5.69 1.19 -1.88
CA GLN A 6 5.31 0.73 -3.23
C GLN A 6 5.23 -0.79 -3.35
N VAL A 7 6.15 -1.52 -2.71
CA VAL A 7 6.14 -2.99 -2.70
C VAL A 7 4.88 -3.50 -1.99
N TYR A 8 4.54 -2.96 -0.81
CA TYR A 8 3.33 -3.37 -0.10
C TYR A 8 2.05 -3.03 -0.86
N VAL A 9 1.94 -1.81 -1.41
CA VAL A 9 0.80 -1.41 -2.25
C VAL A 9 0.62 -2.38 -3.41
N ARG A 10 1.70 -2.72 -4.11
CA ARG A 10 1.65 -3.67 -5.23
C ARG A 10 1.20 -5.07 -4.78
N LEU A 11 1.79 -5.61 -3.71
CA LEU A 11 1.41 -6.92 -3.17
C LEU A 11 -0.04 -6.97 -2.69
N ILE A 12 -0.56 -5.87 -2.14
CA ILE A 12 -1.95 -5.75 -1.69
C ILE A 12 -2.90 -5.69 -2.90
N ARG A 13 -2.58 -4.89 -3.93
CA ARG A 13 -3.35 -4.86 -5.19
C ARG A 13 -3.35 -6.20 -5.91
N GLU A 14 -2.26 -6.96 -5.83
CA GLU A 14 -2.16 -8.33 -6.37
C GLU A 14 -2.88 -9.38 -5.50
N GLY A 15 -3.47 -9.00 -4.35
CA GLY A 15 -4.14 -9.92 -3.42
C GLY A 15 -3.19 -10.89 -2.70
N ARG A 16 -1.88 -10.65 -2.78
CA ARG A 16 -0.84 -11.50 -2.15
C ARG A 16 -0.58 -11.14 -0.69
N ARG A 17 -0.98 -9.94 -0.26
CA ARG A 17 -0.92 -9.45 1.12
C ARG A 17 -2.13 -8.58 1.45
N THR A 18 -2.35 -8.37 2.75
CA THR A 18 -3.35 -7.44 3.28
C THR A 18 -2.67 -6.31 4.05
N LEU A 19 -3.42 -5.22 4.30
CA LEU A 19 -2.98 -4.08 5.11
C LEU A 19 -2.51 -4.48 6.53
N ASP A 20 -3.01 -5.60 7.05
CA ASP A 20 -2.61 -6.15 8.34
C ASP A 20 -1.14 -6.63 8.35
N SER A 21 -0.64 -7.14 7.22
CA SER A 21 0.76 -7.53 7.03
C SER A 21 1.72 -6.34 6.88
N VAL A 22 1.21 -5.12 6.89
CA VAL A 22 2.01 -3.89 6.74
C VAL A 22 2.43 -3.39 8.14
N PRO A 23 3.72 -3.14 8.37
CA PRO A 23 4.19 -2.59 9.64
C PRO A 23 3.60 -1.21 9.91
N GLU A 24 3.22 -0.95 11.16
CA GLU A 24 2.61 0.31 11.63
C GLU A 24 3.27 1.61 11.11
N PRO A 25 4.61 1.77 11.10
CA PRO A 25 5.23 3.02 10.64
C PRO A 25 4.97 3.35 9.17
N VAL A 26 4.67 2.35 8.32
CA VAL A 26 4.43 2.53 6.88
C VAL A 26 3.00 2.20 6.47
N ARG A 27 2.19 1.65 7.37
CA ARG A 27 0.75 1.40 7.19
C ARG A 27 -0.02 2.65 6.73
N PRO A 28 0.13 3.85 7.35
CA PRO A 28 -0.60 5.03 6.90
C PRO A 28 -0.21 5.46 5.47
N GLU A 29 1.07 5.35 5.11
CA GLU A 29 1.53 5.65 3.74
C GLU A 29 0.99 4.64 2.70
N VAL A 30 0.92 3.36 3.06
CA VAL A 30 0.38 2.30 2.20
C VAL A 30 -1.14 2.46 2.03
N GLU A 31 -1.86 2.77 3.10
CA GLU A 31 -3.31 3.02 3.05
C GLU A 31 -3.64 4.24 2.18
N ALA A 32 -2.92 5.35 2.38
CA ALA A 32 -3.05 6.55 1.55
C ALA A 32 -2.77 6.24 0.07
N ALA A 33 -1.68 5.52 -0.24
CA ALA A 33 -1.33 5.16 -1.61
C ALA A 33 -2.33 4.17 -2.27
N LEU A 34 -2.97 3.31 -1.49
CA LEU A 34 -4.05 2.44 -1.97
C LEU A 34 -5.32 3.24 -2.30
N ASN A 35 -5.62 4.28 -1.51
CA ASN A 35 -6.77 5.16 -1.72
C ASN A 35 -6.55 6.12 -2.92
N GLU A 36 -5.39 6.77 -3.01
CA GLU A 36 -5.09 7.71 -4.11
C GLU A 36 -4.90 7.02 -5.47
N GLY A 37 -4.46 5.76 -5.48
CA GLY A 37 -4.35 4.95 -6.70
C GLY A 37 -5.68 4.57 -7.36
N ALA A 38 -6.82 4.93 -6.75
CA ALA A 38 -8.17 4.77 -7.30
C ALA A 38 -8.65 5.99 -8.11
N GLU A 39 -8.05 7.17 -7.92
CA GLU A 39 -8.51 8.43 -8.53
C GLU A 39 -7.77 8.82 -9.83
N GLN A 40 -6.93 7.94 -10.38
CA GLN A 40 -6.25 8.17 -11.67
C GLN A 40 -6.90 7.40 -12.84
N GLN A 41 -8.23 7.26 -12.84
CA GLN A 41 -9.00 6.75 -13.98
C GLN A 41 -9.66 7.88 -14.77
#